data_AF-A0A7C6YEX4-F1
#
_entry.id   AF-A0A7C6YEX4-F1
#
_cell.length_a   1.000
_cell.length_b   1.000
_cell.length_c   1.000
_cell.angle_alpha   90.00
_cell.angle_beta   90.00
_cell.angle_gamma   90.00
#
_symmetry.space_group_name_H-M   'P 1'
#
loop_
_entity.id
_entity.type
_entity.pdbx_description
1 polymer ?
#
loop_
_entity_poly.entity_id
_entity_poly.type
_entity_poly.pdbx_seq_one_letter_code
_entity_poly.pdbx_strand_id
1 'polypeptide(L)'
;QEGWRSPVVKYFDQALLAAIEERMEAMPGDLVLMVADQWPVCCNTLGQLRLHLGCPPEENKPQFLWIVDFPLFEYSAEEKGYLSNHHPFTAPLEEDLQFLETRPEAVRSEAYDLVLNGVELGSGSARIYRRDIQERVFKVLGLSSQEVVDKFGFLLEAFEYGAPPHMGIALGLDRLVTQITGDESIRQVIAFPKTAGAACLVTGAPATVSPVQLSELKIAVKTGGHKSGQTPSKPR
;
A
#
# COMPACT_ATOMS: atom_id res chain seq x y z
N GLN A 1 14.83 -7.08 42.94
CA GLN A 1 15.44 -5.84 42.40
C GLN A 1 14.28 -4.98 41.92
N GLU A 2 13.97 -3.89 42.62
CA GLU A 2 12.74 -3.12 42.43
C GLU A 2 13.03 -1.84 41.65
N GLY A 3 12.15 -1.50 40.70
CA GLY A 3 12.15 -0.23 39.96
C GLY A 3 12.63 -0.31 38.50
N TRP A 4 12.30 0.75 37.75
CA TRP A 4 12.63 0.92 36.34
C TRP A 4 14.12 0.89 36.05
N ARG A 5 14.51 0.21 34.97
CA ARG A 5 15.91 0.10 34.51
C ARG A 5 16.05 0.57 33.07
N SER A 6 16.51 1.79 32.88
CA SER A 6 16.90 2.28 31.54
C SER A 6 17.79 3.51 31.65
N PRO A 7 18.70 3.74 30.68
CA PRO A 7 19.55 4.93 30.62
C PRO A 7 18.76 6.26 30.61
N VAL A 8 17.48 6.22 30.21
CA VAL A 8 16.62 7.41 30.10
C VAL A 8 15.81 7.70 31.37
N VAL A 9 15.70 6.75 32.31
CA VAL A 9 14.87 6.88 33.52
C VAL A 9 15.28 8.08 34.38
N LYS A 10 16.58 8.43 34.38
CA LYS A 10 17.09 9.61 35.10
C LYS A 10 16.51 10.95 34.63
N TYR A 11 15.86 10.98 33.46
CA TYR A 11 15.20 12.17 32.91
C TYR A 11 13.69 12.20 33.19
N PHE A 12 13.13 11.14 33.78
CA PHE A 12 11.70 11.04 34.06
C PHE A 12 11.44 11.29 35.54
N ASP A 13 10.38 12.03 35.84
CA ASP A 13 9.89 12.16 37.21
C ASP A 13 9.02 10.95 37.60
N GLN A 14 8.72 10.82 38.89
CA GLN A 14 7.92 9.70 39.38
C GLN A 14 6.48 9.72 38.85
N ALA A 15 5.92 10.90 38.59
CA ALA A 15 4.56 11.02 38.07
C ALA A 15 4.46 10.47 36.63
N LEU A 16 5.45 10.77 35.79
CA LEU A 16 5.54 10.25 34.44
C LEU A 16 5.77 8.74 34.42
N LEU A 17 6.66 8.22 35.28
CA LEU A 17 6.89 6.78 35.38
C LEU A 17 5.62 6.03 35.82
N ALA A 18 4.89 6.56 36.80
CA ALA A 18 3.61 6.00 37.23
C ALA A 18 2.56 6.05 36.11
N ALA A 19 2.50 7.14 35.34
CA ALA A 19 1.58 7.26 34.21
C ALA A 19 1.91 6.30 33.06
N ILE A 20 3.20 6.01 32.82
CA ILE A 20 3.63 5.00 31.84
C ILE A 20 3.24 3.61 32.32
N GLU A 21 3.49 3.30 33.60
CA GLU A 21 3.14 2.02 34.21
C GLU A 21 1.63 1.75 34.13
N GLU A 22 0.81 2.74 34.48
CA GLU A 22 -0.65 2.67 34.39
C GLU A 22 -1.13 2.51 32.94
N ARG A 23 -0.63 3.31 32.00
CA ARG A 23 -1.09 3.29 30.61
C ARG A 23 -0.68 2.04 29.85
N MET A 24 0.48 1.48 30.16
CA MET A 24 0.99 0.27 29.51
C MET A 24 0.52 -1.00 30.22
N GLU A 25 -0.14 -0.86 31.38
CA GLU A 25 -0.47 -1.98 32.29
C GLU A 25 0.75 -2.86 32.59
N ALA A 26 1.92 -2.24 32.70
CA ALA A 26 3.20 -2.94 32.79
C ALA A 26 3.37 -3.62 34.15
N MET A 27 3.80 -4.88 34.16
CA MET A 27 4.07 -5.65 35.38
C MET A 27 5.58 -5.85 35.60
N PRO A 28 6.02 -6.15 36.84
CA PRO A 28 7.39 -6.52 37.11
C PRO A 28 7.84 -7.71 36.26
N GLY A 29 8.84 -7.50 35.40
CA GLY A 29 9.33 -8.48 34.44
C GLY A 29 9.11 -8.09 32.98
N ASP A 30 8.21 -7.13 32.73
CA ASP A 30 7.92 -6.64 31.39
C ASP A 30 9.00 -5.67 30.87
N LEU A 31 9.04 -5.54 29.54
CA LEU A 31 9.90 -4.61 28.84
C LEU A 31 9.05 -3.60 28.07
N VAL A 32 9.17 -2.32 28.39
CA VAL A 32 8.55 -1.22 27.64
C VAL A 32 9.54 -0.66 26.63
N LEU A 33 9.20 -0.72 25.35
CA LEU A 33 9.96 -0.14 24.24
C LEU A 33 9.31 1.17 23.80
N MET A 34 10.14 2.20 23.57
CA MET A 34 9.69 3.53 23.16
C MET A 34 10.47 4.01 21.93
N VAL A 35 9.76 4.63 20.99
CA VAL A 35 10.33 5.30 19.80
C VAL A 35 9.76 6.71 19.76
N ALA A 36 10.63 7.71 19.61
CA ALA A 36 10.25 9.12 19.55
C ALA A 36 10.75 9.72 18.23
N ASP A 37 9.82 9.91 17.29
CA ASP A 37 10.04 10.45 15.95
C ASP A 37 8.70 11.01 15.41
N GLN A 38 8.63 11.33 14.12
CA GLN A 38 7.40 11.63 13.41
C GLN A 38 6.42 10.45 13.49
N TRP A 39 5.12 10.75 13.56
CA TRP A 39 4.06 9.75 13.73
C TRP A 39 4.18 8.55 12.78
N PRO A 40 4.35 8.72 11.44
CA PRO A 40 4.48 7.58 10.53
C PRO A 40 5.71 6.71 10.81
N VAL A 41 6.82 7.32 11.22
CA VAL A 41 8.05 6.61 11.58
C VAL A 41 7.83 5.79 12.84
N CYS A 42 7.27 6.39 13.89
CA CYS A 42 6.92 5.69 15.13
C CYS A 42 5.99 4.50 14.87
N CYS A 43 4.89 4.70 14.13
CA CYS A 43 3.93 3.63 13.81
C CYS A 43 4.58 2.49 13.05
N ASN A 44 5.40 2.78 12.03
CA ASN A 44 6.08 1.76 11.25
C ASN A 44 7.11 0.99 12.09
N THR A 45 7.99 1.70 12.82
CA THR A 45 9.04 1.06 13.62
C THR A 45 8.45 0.20 14.75
N LEU A 46 7.50 0.74 15.52
CA LEU A 46 6.86 -0.02 16.60
C LEU A 46 6.00 -1.17 16.05
N GLY A 47 5.35 -0.98 14.90
CA GLY A 47 4.61 -2.04 14.20
C GLY A 47 5.51 -3.21 13.80
N GLN A 48 6.68 -2.93 13.23
CA GLN A 48 7.66 -3.97 12.86
C GLN A 48 8.28 -4.64 14.09
N LEU A 49 8.62 -3.88 15.13
CA LEU A 49 9.10 -4.45 16.40
C LEU A 49 8.05 -5.38 17.02
N ARG A 50 6.78 -4.98 17.00
CA ARG A 50 5.66 -5.81 17.48
C ARG A 50 5.57 -7.13 16.71
N LEU A 51 5.72 -7.10 15.38
CA LEU A 51 5.69 -8.32 14.56
C LEU A 51 6.93 -9.20 14.78
N HIS A 52 8.10 -8.61 15.02
CA HIS A 52 9.35 -9.32 15.22
C HIS A 52 9.44 -9.98 16.62
N LEU A 53 8.99 -9.27 17.65
CA LEU A 53 9.04 -9.73 19.05
C LEU A 53 7.80 -10.52 19.46
N GLY A 54 6.66 -10.26 18.81
CA GLY A 54 5.41 -10.94 19.12
C GLY A 54 5.49 -12.43 18.79
N CYS A 55 4.99 -13.26 19.70
CA CYS A 55 4.63 -14.63 19.33
C CYS A 55 3.28 -14.57 18.60
N PRO A 56 3.18 -14.99 17.33
CA PRO A 56 1.88 -15.14 16.71
C PRO A 56 1.04 -16.11 17.57
N PRO A 57 -0.27 -15.88 17.73
CA PRO A 57 -1.14 -16.83 18.41
C PRO A 57 -0.99 -18.21 17.79
N GLU A 58 -1.18 -19.28 18.60
CA GLU A 58 -0.98 -20.68 18.21
C GLU A 58 -1.42 -20.99 16.76
N GLU A 59 -0.63 -21.84 16.11
CA GLU A 59 -0.70 -22.23 14.70
C GLU A 59 -2.14 -22.36 14.14
N ASN A 60 -2.34 -21.76 12.96
CA ASN A 60 -3.40 -22.09 12.00
C ASN A 60 -4.85 -21.63 12.26
N LYS A 61 -5.13 -20.71 13.20
CA LYS A 61 -6.48 -20.10 13.25
C LYS A 61 -6.58 -18.87 12.33
N PRO A 62 -7.47 -18.87 11.32
CA PRO A 62 -7.63 -17.71 10.46
C PRO A 62 -8.27 -16.54 11.21
N GLN A 63 -7.55 -15.42 11.29
CA GLN A 63 -8.02 -14.16 11.85
C GLN A 63 -8.30 -13.17 10.73
N PHE A 64 -9.58 -13.03 10.37
CA PHE A 64 -10.03 -12.07 9.37
C PHE A 64 -10.41 -10.74 10.02
N LEU A 65 -10.06 -9.65 9.37
CA LEU A 65 -10.55 -8.31 9.70
C LEU A 65 -10.71 -7.46 8.43
N TRP A 66 -11.61 -6.50 8.52
CA TRP A 66 -11.73 -5.43 7.54
C TRP A 66 -11.05 -4.18 8.10
N ILE A 67 -10.18 -3.57 7.30
CA ILE A 67 -9.70 -2.21 7.54
C ILE A 67 -10.56 -1.29 6.68
N VAL A 68 -11.09 -0.24 7.27
CA VAL A 68 -12.00 0.74 6.65
C VAL A 68 -11.57 2.14 7.04
N ASP A 69 -12.24 3.16 6.52
CA ASP A 69 -12.01 4.58 6.85
C ASP A 69 -10.59 5.06 6.51
N PHE A 70 -10.02 4.55 5.42
CA PHE A 70 -8.75 5.04 4.90
C PHE A 70 -8.84 6.52 4.50
N PRO A 71 -7.80 7.33 4.73
CA PRO A 71 -7.71 8.66 4.16
C PRO A 71 -7.83 8.60 2.63
N LEU A 72 -8.61 9.49 2.01
CA LEU A 72 -8.73 9.55 0.55
C LEU A 72 -7.43 10.04 -0.10
N PHE A 73 -6.74 10.94 0.58
CA PHE A 73 -5.50 11.56 0.10
C PHE A 73 -4.34 11.36 1.07
N GLU A 74 -3.13 11.32 0.52
CA GLU A 74 -1.87 11.38 1.27
C GLU A 74 -1.05 12.56 0.77
N TYR A 75 -0.50 13.37 1.68
CA TYR A 75 0.36 14.47 1.29
C TYR A 75 1.77 13.96 0.97
N SER A 76 2.23 14.21 -0.26
CA SER A 76 3.59 13.91 -0.69
C SER A 76 4.48 15.15 -0.56
N ALA A 77 5.49 15.06 0.31
CA ALA A 77 6.52 16.10 0.41
C ALA A 77 7.40 16.18 -0.85
N GLU A 78 7.55 15.07 -1.58
CA GLU A 78 8.33 14.98 -2.82
C GLU A 78 7.62 15.71 -3.98
N GLU A 79 6.34 15.41 -4.19
CA GLU A 79 5.51 16.00 -5.25
C GLU A 79 4.93 17.37 -4.85
N LYS A 80 5.09 17.78 -3.58
CA LYS A 80 4.52 19.00 -3.00
C LYS A 80 3.01 19.13 -3.25
N GLY A 81 2.29 18.05 -3.04
CA GLY A 81 0.86 17.96 -3.32
C GLY A 81 0.24 16.71 -2.73
N TYR A 82 -1.08 16.58 -2.90
CA TYR A 82 -1.81 15.40 -2.46
C TYR A 82 -1.80 14.32 -3.55
N LEU A 83 -1.50 13.10 -3.12
CA LEU A 83 -1.65 11.88 -3.91
C LEU A 83 -2.90 11.14 -3.46
N SER A 84 -3.45 10.31 -4.33
CA SER A 84 -4.52 9.39 -3.98
C SER A 84 -3.95 8.24 -3.14
N ASN A 85 -4.58 7.92 -2.00
CA ASN A 85 -4.14 6.81 -1.15
C ASN A 85 -4.40 5.44 -1.82
N HIS A 86 -5.51 5.30 -2.56
CA HIS A 86 -5.81 4.11 -3.36
C HIS A 86 -5.76 4.42 -4.85
N HIS A 87 -6.90 4.73 -5.46
CA HIS A 87 -6.94 5.18 -6.85
C HIS A 87 -7.80 6.44 -6.98
N PRO A 88 -7.54 7.29 -8.00
CA PRO A 88 -8.21 8.58 -8.14
C PRO A 88 -9.74 8.56 -8.30
N PHE A 89 -10.36 7.39 -8.43
CA PHE A 89 -11.82 7.24 -8.58
C PHE A 89 -12.48 6.64 -7.33
N THR A 90 -11.74 6.50 -6.23
CA THR A 90 -12.28 6.06 -4.93
C THR A 90 -13.23 7.13 -4.41
N ALA A 91 -14.43 6.73 -3.99
CA ALA A 91 -15.40 7.66 -3.44
C ALA A 91 -14.97 8.19 -2.06
N PRO A 92 -15.07 9.50 -1.80
CA PRO A 92 -15.05 10.04 -0.43
C PRO A 92 -16.30 9.60 0.33
N LEU A 93 -16.22 9.53 1.67
CA LEU A 93 -17.44 9.48 2.48
C LEU A 93 -18.26 10.77 2.28
N GLU A 94 -19.57 10.63 2.11
CA GLU A 94 -20.50 11.74 1.85
C GLU A 94 -20.41 12.84 2.93
N GLU A 95 -20.26 12.45 4.20
CA GLU A 95 -20.13 13.35 5.36
C GLU A 95 -18.86 14.23 5.33
N ASP A 96 -17.82 13.78 4.62
CA ASP A 96 -16.53 14.46 4.51
C ASP A 96 -16.40 15.31 3.24
N LEU A 97 -17.38 15.27 2.32
CA LEU A 97 -17.35 16.00 1.04
C LEU A 97 -17.16 17.52 1.17
N GLN A 98 -17.60 18.09 2.29
CA GLN A 98 -17.41 19.50 2.63
C GLN A 98 -15.94 19.88 2.83
N PHE A 99 -15.08 18.90 3.17
CA PHE A 99 -13.64 19.10 3.42
C PHE A 99 -12.78 18.82 2.19
N LEU A 100 -13.37 18.27 1.12
CA LEU A 100 -12.65 17.74 -0.05
C LEU A 100 -11.55 18.67 -0.58
N GLU A 101 -11.84 19.97 -0.71
CA GLU A 101 -10.91 20.97 -1.25
C GLU A 101 -10.27 21.85 -0.17
N THR A 102 -10.79 21.85 1.06
CA THR A 102 -10.37 22.78 2.12
C THR A 102 -9.46 22.14 3.15
N ARG A 103 -9.69 20.86 3.47
CA ARG A 103 -8.90 20.03 4.39
C ARG A 103 -8.82 18.59 3.85
N PRO A 104 -8.13 18.35 2.72
CA PRO A 104 -8.12 17.05 2.07
C PRO A 104 -7.62 15.91 2.98
N GLU A 105 -6.74 16.19 3.93
CA GLU A 105 -6.23 15.24 4.92
C GLU A 105 -7.28 14.70 5.89
N ALA A 106 -8.42 15.40 6.04
CA ALA A 106 -9.52 14.98 6.90
C ALA A 106 -10.57 14.12 6.17
N VAL A 107 -10.43 13.95 4.85
CA VAL A 107 -11.41 13.25 4.02
C VAL A 107 -11.12 11.75 4.05
N ARG A 108 -12.06 10.97 4.56
CA ARG A 108 -12.00 9.52 4.47
C ARG A 108 -12.60 9.03 3.17
N SER A 109 -12.19 7.84 2.77
CA SER A 109 -12.65 7.14 1.59
C SER A 109 -13.57 5.98 1.95
N GLU A 110 -14.48 5.65 1.04
CA GLU A 110 -15.25 4.40 1.05
C GLU A 110 -14.41 3.22 0.55
N ALA A 111 -13.16 3.15 1.02
CA ALA A 111 -12.23 2.08 0.75
C ALA A 111 -12.18 1.06 1.89
N TYR A 112 -11.83 -0.17 1.52
CA TYR A 112 -11.79 -1.28 2.46
C TYR A 112 -10.80 -2.35 2.01
N ASP A 113 -10.05 -2.87 2.97
CA ASP A 113 -9.11 -3.97 2.79
C ASP A 113 -9.51 -5.17 3.62
N LEU A 114 -9.47 -6.35 3.00
CA LEU A 114 -9.62 -7.63 3.68
C LEU A 114 -8.24 -8.14 4.09
N VAL A 115 -8.03 -8.34 5.39
CA VAL A 115 -6.77 -8.83 5.95
C VAL A 115 -6.99 -10.17 6.63
N LEU A 116 -6.09 -11.12 6.38
CA LEU A 116 -6.00 -12.41 7.04
C LEU A 116 -4.63 -12.54 7.71
N ASN A 117 -4.60 -12.77 9.02
CA ASN A 117 -3.37 -13.00 9.78
C ASN A 117 -2.29 -11.91 9.56
N GLY A 118 -2.72 -10.66 9.38
CA GLY A 118 -1.81 -9.53 9.12
C GLY A 118 -1.35 -9.40 7.66
N VAL A 119 -1.85 -10.23 6.75
CA VAL A 119 -1.60 -10.14 5.30
C VAL A 119 -2.85 -9.61 4.58
N GLU A 120 -2.67 -8.57 3.77
CA GLU A 120 -3.70 -8.06 2.87
C GLU A 120 -4.04 -9.10 1.80
N LEU A 121 -5.29 -9.59 1.82
CA LEU A 121 -5.83 -10.52 0.83
C LEU A 121 -6.46 -9.82 -0.36
N GLY A 122 -6.95 -8.60 -0.16
CA GLY A 122 -7.49 -7.80 -1.24
C GLY A 122 -8.03 -6.47 -0.78
N SER A 123 -8.21 -5.59 -1.76
CA SER A 123 -8.58 -4.20 -1.56
C SER A 123 -9.70 -3.82 -2.51
N GLY A 124 -10.56 -2.92 -2.05
CA GLY A 124 -11.73 -2.45 -2.79
C GLY A 124 -12.15 -1.06 -2.37
N SER A 125 -13.05 -0.48 -3.16
CA SER A 125 -13.72 0.76 -2.76
C SER A 125 -15.05 0.92 -3.50
N ALA A 126 -15.93 1.75 -2.91
CA ALA A 126 -16.95 2.41 -3.71
C ALA A 126 -16.28 3.37 -4.69
N ARG A 127 -16.89 3.51 -5.86
CA ARG A 127 -16.37 4.34 -6.95
C ARG A 127 -17.17 5.61 -7.09
N ILE A 128 -16.50 6.69 -7.44
CA ILE A 128 -17.17 7.93 -7.84
C ILE A 128 -17.92 7.65 -9.15
N TYR A 129 -19.21 7.94 -9.15
CA TYR A 129 -20.10 7.82 -10.32
C TYR A 129 -20.65 9.18 -10.77
N ARG A 130 -20.26 10.25 -10.06
CA ARG A 130 -20.69 11.63 -10.29
C ARG A 130 -19.55 12.46 -10.85
N ARG A 131 -19.75 13.06 -12.03
CA ARG A 131 -18.75 13.90 -12.72
C ARG A 131 -18.26 15.06 -11.86
N ASP A 132 -19.17 15.76 -11.19
CA ASP A 132 -18.84 16.92 -10.36
C ASP A 132 -17.93 16.56 -9.17
N ILE A 133 -18.14 15.39 -8.55
CA ILE A 133 -17.28 14.90 -7.46
C ILE A 133 -15.91 14.49 -8.02
N GLN A 134 -15.89 13.77 -9.14
CA GLN A 134 -14.65 13.29 -9.76
C GLN A 134 -13.73 14.45 -10.19
N GLU A 135 -14.30 15.52 -10.76
CA GLU A 135 -13.56 16.71 -11.14
C GLU A 135 -12.96 17.43 -9.92
N ARG A 136 -13.68 17.49 -8.80
CA ARG A 136 -13.16 18.05 -7.54
C ARG A 136 -12.01 17.21 -6.98
N VAL A 137 -12.10 15.88 -7.04
CA VAL A 137 -10.99 14.99 -6.65
C VAL A 137 -9.76 15.23 -7.52
N PHE A 138 -9.92 15.32 -8.85
CA PHE A 138 -8.80 15.61 -9.74
C PHE A 138 -8.16 16.97 -9.49
N LYS A 139 -8.97 17.99 -9.15
CA LYS A 139 -8.47 19.31 -8.77
C LYS A 139 -7.57 19.24 -7.52
N VAL A 140 -7.97 18.45 -6.51
CA VAL A 140 -7.16 18.23 -5.29
C VAL A 140 -5.85 17.51 -5.61
N LEU A 141 -5.89 16.55 -6.53
CA LEU A 141 -4.70 15.85 -7.04
C LEU A 141 -3.83 16.72 -7.97
N GLY A 142 -4.19 17.99 -8.21
CA GLY A 142 -3.38 18.93 -8.99
C GLY A 142 -3.44 18.73 -10.51
N LEU A 143 -4.39 17.94 -11.02
CA LEU A 143 -4.55 17.72 -12.46
C LEU A 143 -5.20 18.95 -13.12
N SER A 144 -4.61 19.41 -14.21
CA SER A 144 -5.21 20.48 -15.02
C SER A 144 -6.43 19.98 -15.79
N SER A 145 -7.35 20.88 -16.16
CA SER A 145 -8.55 20.52 -16.94
C SER A 145 -8.19 19.83 -18.27
N GLN A 146 -7.08 20.23 -18.91
CA GLN A 146 -6.63 19.59 -20.14
C GLN A 146 -6.16 18.14 -19.89
N GLU A 147 -5.36 17.91 -18.85
CA GLU A 147 -4.90 16.56 -18.50
C GLU A 147 -6.06 15.64 -18.10
N VAL A 148 -7.06 16.18 -17.41
CA VAL A 148 -8.27 15.44 -17.06
C VAL A 148 -9.02 15.00 -18.31
N VAL A 149 -9.20 15.88 -19.29
CA VAL A 149 -9.87 15.54 -20.55
C VAL A 149 -9.05 14.52 -21.35
N ASP A 150 -7.74 14.74 -21.48
CA ASP A 150 -6.86 13.89 -22.30
C ASP A 150 -6.73 12.47 -21.73
N LYS A 151 -6.68 12.33 -20.40
CA LYS A 151 -6.48 11.04 -19.73
C LYS A 151 -7.79 10.35 -19.34
N PHE A 152 -8.81 11.12 -18.94
CA PHE A 152 -10.01 10.60 -18.28
C PHE A 152 -11.32 11.13 -18.89
N GLY A 153 -11.29 11.88 -20.00
CA GLY A 153 -12.48 12.46 -20.62
C GLY A 153 -13.53 11.40 -20.98
N PHE A 154 -13.11 10.25 -21.51
CA PHE A 154 -14.00 9.13 -21.84
C PHE A 154 -14.77 8.61 -20.62
N LEU A 155 -14.13 8.61 -19.43
CA LEU A 155 -14.74 8.14 -18.18
C LEU A 155 -15.73 9.18 -17.65
N LEU A 156 -15.35 10.47 -17.69
CA LEU A 156 -16.23 11.55 -17.26
C LEU A 156 -17.49 11.65 -18.13
N GLU A 157 -17.35 11.45 -19.45
CA GLU A 157 -18.50 11.37 -20.36
C GLU A 157 -19.40 10.18 -20.04
N ALA A 158 -18.82 9.02 -19.69
CA ALA A 158 -19.59 7.85 -19.30
C ALA A 158 -20.49 8.10 -18.07
N PHE A 159 -20.07 8.95 -17.13
CA PHE A 159 -20.88 9.33 -15.98
C PHE A 159 -22.15 10.11 -16.37
N GLU A 160 -22.13 10.85 -17.48
CA GLU A 160 -23.29 11.64 -17.95
C GLU A 160 -24.40 10.77 -18.54
N TYR A 161 -24.08 9.56 -18.98
CA TYR A 161 -25.06 8.59 -19.49
C TYR A 161 -25.75 7.77 -18.39
N GLY A 162 -25.63 8.19 -17.12
CA GLY A 162 -26.33 7.56 -16.00
C GLY A 162 -25.57 6.38 -15.39
N ALA A 163 -24.28 6.54 -15.13
CA ALA A 163 -23.50 5.55 -14.39
C ALA A 163 -24.12 5.30 -12.99
N PRO A 164 -24.47 4.05 -12.63
CA PRO A 164 -25.05 3.77 -11.32
C PRO A 164 -24.01 3.85 -10.20
N PRO A 165 -24.44 3.98 -8.94
CA PRO A 165 -23.58 3.69 -7.80
C PRO A 165 -22.98 2.29 -7.92
N HIS A 166 -21.66 2.18 -7.81
CA HIS A 166 -20.95 0.92 -7.98
C HIS A 166 -19.74 0.83 -7.06
N MET A 167 -19.42 -0.41 -6.68
CA MET A 167 -18.28 -0.74 -5.83
C MET A 167 -17.66 -2.05 -6.30
N GLY A 168 -16.40 -2.27 -5.96
CA GLY A 168 -15.70 -3.49 -6.33
C GLY A 168 -14.60 -3.85 -5.35
N ILE A 169 -14.10 -5.08 -5.47
CA ILE A 169 -12.97 -5.59 -4.71
C ILE A 169 -12.13 -6.49 -5.61
N ALA A 170 -10.81 -6.46 -5.43
CA ALA A 170 -9.90 -7.38 -6.08
C ALA A 170 -9.16 -8.20 -5.02
N LEU A 171 -9.19 -9.52 -5.15
CA LEU A 171 -8.44 -10.43 -4.28
C LEU A 171 -7.11 -10.81 -4.94
N GLY A 172 -6.04 -10.79 -4.16
CA GLY A 172 -4.75 -11.36 -4.53
C GLY A 172 -4.83 -12.87 -4.50
N LEU A 173 -5.23 -13.48 -5.62
CA LEU A 173 -5.42 -14.93 -5.73
C LEU A 173 -4.19 -15.72 -5.28
N ASP A 174 -2.99 -15.33 -5.71
CA ASP A 174 -1.76 -16.02 -5.32
C ASP A 174 -1.54 -15.97 -3.81
N ARG A 175 -1.75 -14.79 -3.18
CA ARG A 175 -1.63 -14.65 -1.72
C ARG A 175 -2.69 -15.49 -1.00
N LEU A 176 -3.93 -15.48 -1.47
CA LEU A 176 -5.00 -16.28 -0.90
C LEU A 176 -4.64 -17.77 -0.93
N VAL A 177 -4.18 -18.28 -2.08
CA VAL A 177 -3.77 -19.69 -2.20
C VAL A 177 -2.58 -19.98 -1.29
N THR A 178 -1.56 -19.11 -1.25
CA THR A 178 -0.41 -19.23 -0.33
C THR A 178 -0.82 -19.28 1.14
N GLN A 179 -1.80 -18.47 1.56
CA GLN A 179 -2.34 -18.51 2.93
C GLN A 179 -3.10 -19.81 3.21
N ILE A 180 -3.80 -20.37 2.23
CA ILE A 180 -4.53 -21.64 2.36
C ILE A 180 -3.55 -22.83 2.42
N THR A 181 -2.49 -22.81 1.60
CA THR A 181 -1.50 -23.90 1.53
C THR A 181 -0.45 -23.82 2.64
N GLY A 182 -0.32 -22.67 3.30
CA GLY A 182 0.71 -22.44 4.32
C GLY A 182 2.11 -22.27 3.74
N ASP A 183 2.22 -21.96 2.44
CA ASP A 183 3.50 -21.72 1.79
C ASP A 183 4.11 -20.38 2.22
N GLU A 184 5.44 -20.30 2.27
CA GLU A 184 6.15 -19.06 2.60
C GLU A 184 6.24 -18.08 1.41
N SER A 185 5.91 -18.54 0.19
CA SER A 185 6.09 -17.76 -1.03
C SER A 185 5.03 -18.05 -2.07
N ILE A 186 4.51 -16.99 -2.69
CA ILE A 186 3.62 -17.07 -3.85
C ILE A 186 4.21 -17.86 -5.03
N ARG A 187 5.54 -18.03 -5.07
CA ARG A 187 6.19 -18.83 -6.12
C ARG A 187 5.84 -20.30 -6.06
N GLN A 188 5.42 -20.81 -4.90
CA GLN A 188 5.02 -22.21 -4.72
C GLN A 188 3.62 -22.50 -5.28
N VAL A 189 2.80 -21.47 -5.43
CA VAL A 189 1.41 -21.59 -5.92
C VAL A 189 1.26 -21.17 -7.38
N ILE A 190 2.34 -20.77 -8.03
CA ILE A 190 2.40 -20.37 -9.44
C ILE A 190 3.18 -21.43 -10.22
N ALA A 191 2.61 -21.97 -11.30
CA ALA A 191 3.25 -23.03 -12.08
C ALA A 191 4.63 -22.64 -12.68
N PHE A 192 4.76 -21.40 -13.18
CA PHE A 192 6.01 -20.89 -13.78
C PHE A 192 6.34 -19.48 -13.26
N PRO A 193 6.78 -19.36 -11.99
CA PRO A 193 7.00 -18.07 -11.35
C PRO A 193 8.19 -17.33 -11.98
N LYS A 194 8.29 -16.04 -11.70
CA LYS A 194 9.41 -15.20 -12.11
C LYS A 194 10.33 -14.90 -10.92
N THR A 195 11.60 -14.64 -11.22
CA THR A 195 12.57 -14.17 -10.22
C THR A 195 12.26 -12.71 -9.83
N ALA A 196 12.95 -12.19 -8.81
CA ALA A 196 12.82 -10.79 -8.41
C ALA A 196 13.24 -9.81 -9.53
N GLY A 197 14.08 -10.25 -10.47
CA GLY A 197 14.45 -9.50 -11.66
C GLY A 197 13.51 -9.69 -12.85
N ALA A 198 12.26 -10.12 -12.61
CA ALA A 198 11.24 -10.39 -13.63
C ALA A 198 11.64 -11.44 -14.70
N ALA A 199 12.63 -12.29 -14.41
CA ALA A 199 13.12 -13.30 -15.36
C ALA A 199 12.40 -14.64 -15.18
N CYS A 200 12.18 -15.35 -16.30
CA CYS A 200 11.68 -16.72 -16.34
C CYS A 200 12.84 -17.68 -16.63
N LEU A 201 13.33 -18.37 -15.60
CA LEU A 201 14.46 -19.28 -15.76
C LEU A 201 14.14 -20.51 -16.62
N VAL A 202 12.88 -20.95 -16.65
CA VAL A 202 12.43 -22.11 -17.44
C VAL A 202 12.52 -21.84 -18.95
N THR A 203 12.16 -20.63 -19.38
CA THR A 203 12.08 -20.27 -20.80
C THR A 203 13.22 -19.37 -21.26
N GLY A 204 14.08 -18.90 -20.35
CA GLY A 204 15.12 -17.91 -20.64
C GLY A 204 14.57 -16.52 -21.01
N ALA A 205 13.39 -16.15 -20.51
CA ALA A 205 12.78 -14.84 -20.79
C ALA A 205 13.15 -13.78 -19.73
N PRO A 206 13.20 -12.48 -20.07
CA PRO A 206 13.04 -11.91 -21.41
C PRO A 206 14.23 -12.22 -22.33
N ALA A 207 13.99 -12.16 -23.64
CA ALA A 207 15.01 -12.40 -24.68
C ALA A 207 15.01 -11.27 -25.71
N THR A 208 16.05 -11.22 -26.55
CA THR A 208 16.14 -10.26 -27.65
C THR A 208 15.11 -10.56 -28.74
N VAL A 209 14.62 -9.50 -29.39
CA VAL A 209 13.68 -9.58 -30.51
C VAL A 209 14.37 -9.25 -31.83
N SER A 210 13.84 -9.74 -32.95
CA SER A 210 14.45 -9.50 -34.26
C SER A 210 14.25 -8.04 -34.74
N PRO A 211 15.17 -7.51 -35.57
CA PRO A 211 15.00 -6.19 -36.16
C PRO A 211 13.73 -6.02 -37.00
N VAL A 212 13.26 -7.11 -37.64
CA VAL A 212 12.03 -7.10 -38.43
C VAL A 212 10.82 -6.79 -37.54
N GLN A 213 10.70 -7.49 -36.40
CA GLN A 213 9.62 -7.26 -35.43
C GLN A 213 9.64 -5.84 -34.86
N LEU A 214 10.82 -5.29 -34.56
CA LEU A 214 10.97 -3.92 -34.09
C LEU A 214 10.51 -2.90 -35.15
N SER A 215 10.86 -3.14 -36.42
CA SER A 215 10.45 -2.30 -37.55
C SER A 215 8.95 -2.33 -37.78
N GLU A 216 8.33 -3.52 -37.74
CA GLU A 216 6.87 -3.69 -37.86
C GLU A 216 6.11 -2.90 -36.79
N LEU A 217 6.62 -2.90 -35.56
CA LEU A 217 6.05 -2.16 -34.44
C LEU A 217 6.46 -0.68 -34.41
N LYS A 218 7.32 -0.23 -35.34
CA LYS A 218 7.87 1.12 -35.42
C LYS A 218 8.55 1.58 -34.12
N ILE A 219 9.25 0.67 -33.46
CA ILE A 219 10.01 0.93 -32.23
C ILE A 219 11.49 0.61 -32.42
N ALA A 220 12.34 1.20 -31.59
CA ALA A 220 13.78 0.92 -31.58
C ALA A 220 14.29 0.83 -30.14
N VAL A 221 15.21 -0.11 -29.90
CA VAL A 221 15.89 -0.22 -28.60
C VAL A 221 16.97 0.86 -28.54
N LYS A 222 16.86 1.80 -27.60
CA LYS A 222 17.90 2.80 -27.35
C LYS A 222 19.05 2.15 -26.58
N THR A 223 20.26 2.22 -27.12
CA THR A 223 21.48 1.78 -26.44
C THR A 223 21.93 2.84 -25.43
N GLY A 224 21.24 2.91 -24.28
CA GLY A 224 21.63 3.78 -23.18
C GLY A 224 20.99 3.37 -21.85
N GLY A 225 21.80 2.90 -20.90
CA GLY A 225 21.51 3.09 -19.47
C GLY A 225 21.06 1.92 -18.59
N HIS A 226 21.14 0.66 -19.00
CA HIS A 226 21.03 -0.46 -18.05
C HIS A 226 22.02 -1.58 -18.39
N LYS A 227 23.09 -1.69 -17.60
CA LYS A 227 23.99 -2.85 -17.64
C LYS A 227 23.25 -4.03 -16.99
N SER A 228 22.47 -4.78 -17.76
CA SER A 228 22.05 -6.11 -17.34
C SER A 228 23.30 -7.00 -17.32
N GLY A 229 23.82 -7.26 -16.13
CA GLY A 229 24.94 -8.15 -15.91
C GLY A 229 24.55 -9.58 -16.23
N GLN A 230 24.74 -10.00 -17.49
CA GLN A 230 24.84 -11.40 -17.88
C GLN A 230 25.77 -11.47 -19.09
N THR A 231 27.04 -11.72 -18.82
CA THR A 231 28.02 -12.11 -19.82
C THR A 231 27.62 -13.48 -20.35
N PRO A 232 27.43 -13.70 -21.67
CA PRO A 232 27.24 -15.04 -22.18
C PRO A 232 28.53 -15.84 -21.98
N SER A 233 28.45 -16.91 -21.20
CA SER A 233 29.52 -17.88 -21.06
C SER A 233 29.83 -18.48 -22.43
N LYS A 234 31.07 -18.30 -22.92
CA LYS A 234 31.55 -18.98 -24.12
C LYS A 234 31.49 -20.50 -23.91
N PRO A 235 31.02 -21.28 -24.91
CA PRO A 235 31.10 -22.73 -24.86
C PRO A 235 32.58 -23.17 -24.91
N ARG A 236 32.92 -24.15 -24.07
CA ARG A 236 34.11 -24.99 -24.26
C ARG A 236 33.80 -26.08 -25.28
#